data_AF-A0A0K3AS63-F1
#
_entry.id   AF-A0A0K3AS63-F1
#
_cell.length_a   1.000
_cell.length_b   1.000
_cell.length_c   1.000
_cell.angle_alpha   90.00
_cell.angle_beta   90.00
_cell.angle_gamma   90.00
#
_symmetry.space_group_name_H-M   'P 1'
#
loop_
_entity.id
_entity.type
_entity.pdbx_description
1 polymer ?
#
loop_
_entity_poly.entity_id
_entity_poly.type
_entity_poly.pdbx_seq_one_letter_code
_entity_poly.pdbx_strand_id
1 'polypeptide(L)'
;MIEGGKLIEVDENKSDIYKYVFPLATADHNTLAVIGLIQPLGSIMPISEMQARVYMESFANGMKLPSKDQMLTDIAEKREIMSARYVASRRHTIQVDYASYMHELGEIIGCNPDMRSLWMWKPLTAWKVYFGPCVPYVFRLNGPNKWEGAEAAIWDVDYRSERATNSKIARKSLEGKKRQ
;
A
#
# COMPACT_ATOMS: atom_id res chain seq x y z
N MET A 1 -6.51 -13.06 -23.96
CA MET A 1 -6.92 -13.05 -22.53
C MET A 1 -6.63 -14.41 -21.93
N ILE A 2 -6.21 -14.46 -20.66
CA ILE A 2 -5.93 -15.72 -19.95
C ILE A 2 -7.19 -16.59 -19.96
N GLU A 3 -7.07 -17.86 -20.34
CA GLU A 3 -8.18 -18.83 -20.45
C GLU A 3 -9.44 -18.33 -21.20
N GLY A 4 -9.26 -17.48 -22.22
CA GLY A 4 -10.40 -16.93 -22.97
C GLY A 4 -11.30 -15.99 -22.16
N GLY A 5 -10.82 -15.46 -21.02
CA GLY A 5 -11.58 -14.57 -20.13
C GLY A 5 -12.40 -15.28 -19.04
N LYS A 6 -12.25 -16.60 -18.89
CA LYS A 6 -12.98 -17.39 -17.88
C LYS A 6 -12.35 -17.38 -16.50
N LEU A 7 -11.02 -17.21 -16.42
CA LEU A 7 -10.32 -17.30 -15.14
C LEU A 7 -10.64 -16.14 -14.19
N ILE A 8 -10.78 -14.94 -14.76
CA ILE A 8 -11.17 -13.72 -14.03
C ILE A 8 -12.37 -13.16 -14.78
N GLU A 9 -13.56 -13.58 -14.37
CA GLU A 9 -14.79 -13.01 -14.92
C GLU A 9 -14.92 -11.55 -14.50
N VAL A 10 -15.23 -10.71 -15.48
CA VAL A 10 -15.46 -9.29 -15.29
C VAL A 10 -16.84 -8.98 -15.81
N ASP A 11 -17.76 -8.63 -14.92
CA ASP A 11 -19.11 -8.19 -15.26
C ASP A 11 -19.28 -6.72 -14.88
N GLU A 12 -19.58 -5.85 -15.84
CA GLU A 12 -19.68 -4.40 -15.66
C GLU A 12 -18.51 -3.74 -14.88
N ASN A 13 -17.26 -4.14 -15.15
CA ASN A 13 -16.05 -3.72 -14.39
C ASN A 13 -16.03 -4.15 -12.92
N LYS A 14 -16.85 -5.13 -12.52
CA LYS A 14 -16.78 -5.80 -11.23
C LYS A 14 -16.09 -7.15 -11.44
N SER A 15 -15.14 -7.45 -10.56
CA SER A 15 -14.46 -8.74 -10.54
C SER A 15 -14.35 -9.24 -9.11
N ASP A 16 -14.39 -10.55 -8.94
CA ASP A 16 -14.31 -11.25 -7.67
C ASP A 16 -12.84 -11.50 -7.31
N ILE A 17 -12.16 -10.40 -6.94
CA ILE A 17 -10.73 -10.39 -6.64
C ILE A 17 -10.51 -9.86 -5.22
N TYR A 18 -10.04 -10.73 -4.32
CA TYR A 18 -9.76 -10.37 -2.93
C TYR A 18 -8.65 -9.31 -2.87
N LYS A 19 -8.96 -8.21 -2.17
CA LYS A 19 -8.15 -6.99 -2.13
C LYS A 19 -7.70 -6.49 -3.51
N TYR A 20 -8.39 -6.82 -4.61
CA TYR A 20 -7.91 -6.53 -5.98
C TYR A 20 -6.55 -7.15 -6.34
N VAL A 21 -6.11 -8.17 -5.60
CA VAL A 21 -4.86 -8.90 -5.85
C VAL A 21 -5.12 -10.35 -6.20
N PHE A 22 -5.91 -11.08 -5.41
CA PHE A 22 -6.06 -12.53 -5.51
C PHE A 22 -7.40 -12.92 -6.14
N PRO A 23 -7.43 -13.51 -7.35
CA PRO A 23 -8.67 -13.99 -7.95
C PRO A 23 -9.28 -15.14 -7.15
N LEU A 24 -10.58 -15.06 -6.85
CA LEU A 24 -11.27 -16.12 -6.10
C LEU A 24 -11.32 -17.46 -6.82
N ALA A 25 -11.23 -17.46 -8.15
CA ALA A 25 -11.14 -18.68 -8.96
C ALA A 25 -9.90 -19.53 -8.62
N THR A 26 -8.83 -18.90 -8.13
CA THR A 26 -7.58 -19.57 -7.75
C THR A 26 -7.36 -19.64 -6.24
N ALA A 27 -8.39 -19.38 -5.43
CA ALA A 27 -8.27 -19.27 -3.97
C ALA A 27 -7.76 -20.53 -3.25
N ASP A 28 -7.88 -21.70 -3.88
CA ASP A 28 -7.41 -22.98 -3.33
C ASP A 28 -5.88 -23.04 -3.19
N HIS A 29 -5.16 -22.34 -4.06
CA HIS A 29 -3.70 -22.33 -4.09
C HIS A 29 -3.07 -20.93 -4.07
N ASN A 30 -3.83 -19.88 -4.40
CA ASN A 30 -3.39 -18.48 -4.46
C ASN A 30 -2.10 -18.25 -5.26
N THR A 31 -1.93 -18.99 -6.37
CA THR A 31 -0.73 -18.96 -7.23
C THR A 31 -0.77 -17.89 -8.32
N LEU A 32 -1.85 -17.11 -8.38
CA LEU A 32 -2.02 -16.02 -9.33
C LEU A 32 -2.37 -14.74 -8.57
N ALA A 33 -1.70 -13.65 -8.93
CA ALA A 33 -2.02 -12.32 -8.46
C ALA A 33 -2.10 -11.31 -9.61
N VAL A 34 -2.98 -10.33 -9.45
CA VAL A 34 -3.12 -9.17 -10.31
C VAL A 34 -2.56 -7.96 -9.57
N ILE A 35 -1.60 -7.27 -10.17
CA ILE A 35 -0.92 -6.13 -9.55
C ILE A 35 -1.27 -4.86 -10.33
N GLY A 36 -1.64 -3.80 -9.60
CA GLY A 36 -1.98 -2.49 -10.16
C GLY A 36 -3.36 -2.40 -10.80
N LEU A 37 -4.23 -3.40 -10.66
CA LEU A 37 -5.63 -3.33 -11.13
C LEU A 37 -6.52 -2.61 -10.11
N ILE A 38 -6.22 -1.33 -9.87
CA ILE A 38 -6.93 -0.47 -8.91
C ILE A 38 -6.88 1.00 -9.36
N GLN A 39 -7.82 1.81 -8.87
CA GLN A 39 -7.83 3.26 -9.09
C GLN A 39 -7.74 4.00 -7.75
N PRO A 40 -6.52 4.28 -7.25
CA PRO A 40 -6.36 4.87 -5.94
C PRO A 40 -6.58 6.39 -5.93
N LEU A 41 -7.13 6.88 -4.82
CA LEU A 41 -6.97 8.27 -4.39
C LEU A 41 -5.58 8.43 -3.76
N GLY A 42 -4.56 8.51 -4.61
CA GLY A 42 -3.15 8.58 -4.22
C GLY A 42 -2.24 8.03 -5.32
N SER A 43 -1.01 7.65 -4.96
CA SER A 43 -0.06 7.10 -5.93
C SER A 43 -0.24 5.59 -6.09
N ILE A 44 -0.35 5.12 -7.33
CA ILE A 44 -0.45 3.68 -7.64
C ILE A 44 0.88 2.94 -7.43
N MET A 45 2.01 3.62 -7.63
CA MET A 45 3.35 3.01 -7.54
C MET A 45 3.62 2.32 -6.19
N PRO A 46 3.46 3.00 -5.02
CA PRO A 46 3.63 2.34 -3.73
C PRO A 46 2.58 1.25 -3.46
N ILE A 47 1.39 1.38 -4.04
CA ILE A 47 0.36 0.36 -3.85
C ILE A 47 0.71 -0.91 -4.62
N SER A 48 1.08 -0.80 -5.89
CA SER A 48 1.52 -1.95 -6.70
C SER A 48 2.71 -2.66 -6.08
N GLU A 49 3.65 -1.89 -5.51
CA GLU A 49 4.77 -2.44 -4.74
C GLU A 49 4.32 -3.21 -3.50
N MET A 50 3.39 -2.66 -2.72
CA MET A 50 2.80 -3.35 -1.56
C MET A 50 2.02 -4.60 -1.96
N GLN A 51 1.22 -4.55 -3.04
CA GLN A 51 0.52 -5.72 -3.57
C GLN A 51 1.50 -6.83 -3.96
N ALA A 52 2.60 -6.47 -4.61
CA ALA A 52 3.65 -7.42 -4.96
C ALA A 52 4.31 -8.04 -3.71
N ARG A 53 4.55 -7.24 -2.65
CA ARG A 53 5.04 -7.77 -1.37
C ARG A 53 4.07 -8.77 -0.77
N VAL A 54 2.78 -8.43 -0.67
CA VAL A 54 1.75 -9.33 -0.12
C VAL A 54 1.71 -10.65 -0.90
N TYR A 55 1.75 -10.58 -2.23
CA TYR A 55 1.79 -11.78 -3.07
C TYR A 55 3.04 -12.63 -2.82
N MET A 56 4.24 -12.02 -2.82
CA MET A 56 5.49 -12.75 -2.63
C MET A 56 5.61 -13.37 -1.24
N GLU A 57 5.17 -12.65 -0.19
CA GLU A 57 5.17 -13.19 1.18
C GLU A 57 4.19 -14.38 1.31
N SER A 58 3.03 -14.32 0.65
CA SER A 58 2.09 -15.44 0.63
C SER A 58 2.63 -16.63 -0.17
N PHE A 59 3.13 -16.37 -1.37
CA PHE A 59 3.57 -17.41 -2.31
C PHE A 59 4.89 -18.08 -1.90
N ALA A 60 5.90 -17.31 -1.49
CA ALA A 60 7.24 -17.83 -1.21
C ALA A 60 7.47 -18.13 0.27
N ASN A 61 6.93 -17.32 1.18
CA ASN A 61 7.16 -17.46 2.62
C ASN A 61 6.02 -18.19 3.34
N GLY A 62 5.02 -18.68 2.59
CA GLY A 62 3.93 -19.50 3.12
C GLY A 62 2.98 -18.74 4.05
N MET A 63 2.94 -17.41 3.95
CA MET A 63 1.97 -16.61 4.71
C MET A 63 0.56 -16.95 4.25
N LYS A 64 -0.25 -17.40 5.22
CA LYS A 64 -1.62 -17.88 4.96
C LYS A 64 -2.54 -16.69 4.74
N LEU A 65 -3.12 -16.65 3.55
CA LEU A 65 -4.25 -15.80 3.25
C LEU A 65 -5.52 -16.33 3.96
N PRO A 66 -6.53 -15.48 4.16
CA PRO A 66 -7.81 -15.90 4.73
C PRO A 66 -8.49 -16.99 3.89
N SER A 67 -9.49 -17.67 4.48
CA SER A 67 -10.26 -18.67 3.74
C SER A 67 -11.04 -18.04 2.58
N LYS A 68 -11.43 -18.86 1.60
CA LYS A 68 -12.25 -18.41 0.45
C LYS A 68 -13.54 -17.70 0.90
N ASP A 69 -14.20 -18.22 1.93
CA ASP A 69 -15.42 -17.61 2.48
C ASP A 69 -15.15 -16.24 3.12
N GLN A 70 -14.03 -16.10 3.85
CA GLN A 70 -13.62 -14.83 4.41
C GLN A 70 -13.26 -13.80 3.32
N MET A 71 -12.59 -14.25 2.25
CA MET A 71 -12.30 -13.40 1.09
C MET A 71 -13.57 -12.93 0.39
N LEU A 72 -14.57 -13.81 0.24
CA LEU A 72 -15.89 -13.48 -0.32
C LEU A 72 -16.60 -12.42 0.53
N THR A 73 -16.59 -12.57 1.85
CA THR A 73 -17.18 -11.60 2.79
C THR A 73 -16.49 -10.23 2.66
N ASP A 74 -15.15 -10.17 2.63
CA ASP A 74 -14.41 -8.91 2.44
C ASP A 74 -14.78 -8.20 1.12
N ILE A 75 -14.92 -8.97 0.03
CA ILE A 75 -15.33 -8.42 -1.27
C ILE A 75 -16.75 -7.86 -1.19
N ALA A 76 -17.68 -8.57 -0.56
CA ALA A 76 -19.06 -8.13 -0.39
C ALA A 76 -19.15 -6.83 0.43
N GLU A 77 -18.46 -6.79 1.58
CA GLU A 77 -18.39 -5.59 2.45
C GLU A 77 -17.79 -4.40 1.70
N LYS A 78 -16.69 -4.60 0.96
CA LYS A 78 -16.10 -3.51 0.16
C LYS A 78 -17.02 -3.00 -0.94
N ARG A 79 -17.77 -3.89 -1.59
CA ARG A 79 -18.75 -3.48 -2.61
C ARG A 79 -19.87 -2.65 -2.02
N GLU A 80 -20.33 -2.99 -0.81
CA GLU A 80 -21.35 -2.22 -0.09
C GLU A 80 -20.81 -0.84 0.33
N ILE A 81 -19.60 -0.78 0.88
CA ILE A 81 -18.96 0.50 1.26
C ILE A 81 -18.76 1.39 0.02
N MET A 82 -18.31 0.83 -1.10
CA MET A 82 -18.14 1.59 -2.34
C MET A 82 -19.47 2.08 -2.91
N SER A 83 -20.53 1.26 -2.89
CA SER A 83 -21.84 1.65 -3.41
C SER A 83 -22.50 2.74 -2.57
N ALA A 84 -22.24 2.77 -1.26
CA ALA A 84 -22.69 3.83 -0.37
C ALA A 84 -21.91 5.14 -0.57
N ARG A 85 -20.61 5.07 -0.91
CA ARG A 85 -19.72 6.23 -1.01
C ARG A 85 -19.68 6.87 -2.40
N TYR A 86 -19.89 6.10 -3.46
CA TYR A 86 -19.75 6.56 -4.84
C TYR A 86 -21.01 6.31 -5.67
N VAL A 87 -21.28 7.21 -6.62
CA VAL A 87 -22.38 7.04 -7.58
C VAL A 87 -22.13 5.79 -8.43
N ALA A 88 -23.16 4.93 -8.55
CA ALA A 88 -23.12 3.72 -9.38
C ALA A 88 -22.74 4.06 -10.83
N SER A 89 -21.47 3.83 -11.17
CA SER A 89 -20.89 4.06 -12.48
C SER A 89 -19.74 3.10 -12.69
N ARG A 90 -19.52 2.69 -13.94
CA ARG A 90 -18.40 1.81 -14.34
C ARG A 90 -17.01 2.37 -13.99
N ARG A 91 -16.91 3.64 -13.60
CA ARG A 91 -15.68 4.34 -13.18
C ARG A 91 -15.41 4.26 -11.67
N HIS A 92 -16.36 3.82 -10.85
CA HIS A 92 -16.22 3.77 -9.39
C HIS A 92 -16.13 2.33 -8.85
N THR A 93 -15.80 1.35 -9.69
CA THR A 93 -15.85 -0.07 -9.32
C THR A 93 -14.57 -0.62 -8.68
N ILE A 94 -13.45 0.11 -8.77
CA ILE A 94 -12.14 -0.31 -8.24
C ILE A 94 -11.42 0.82 -7.48
N GLN A 95 -12.19 1.75 -6.91
CA GLN A 95 -11.64 2.92 -6.22
C GLN A 95 -11.23 2.59 -4.78
N VAL A 96 -10.03 3.03 -4.41
CA VAL A 96 -9.47 2.78 -3.07
C VAL A 96 -8.84 4.04 -2.50
N ASP A 97 -8.97 4.24 -1.19
CA ASP A 97 -8.21 5.26 -0.48
C ASP A 97 -6.79 4.76 -0.21
N TYR A 98 -5.77 5.55 -0.54
CA TYR A 98 -4.37 5.14 -0.41
C TYR A 98 -4.02 4.70 1.01
N ALA A 99 -4.36 5.50 2.02
CA ALA A 99 -3.93 5.24 3.40
C ALA A 99 -4.63 4.00 3.95
N SER A 100 -5.94 3.91 3.78
CA SER A 100 -6.72 2.76 4.25
C SER A 100 -6.26 1.47 3.58
N TYR A 101 -6.10 1.48 2.25
CA TYR A 101 -5.74 0.27 1.51
C TYR A 101 -4.30 -0.19 1.81
N MET A 102 -3.35 0.74 1.96
CA MET A 102 -1.98 0.39 2.35
C MET A 102 -1.93 -0.23 3.75
N HIS A 103 -2.74 0.25 4.70
CA HIS A 103 -2.85 -0.34 6.04
C HIS A 103 -3.51 -1.72 6.04
N GLU A 104 -4.53 -1.94 5.21
CA GLU A 104 -5.13 -3.26 5.04
C GLU A 104 -4.11 -4.28 4.51
N LEU A 105 -3.34 -3.91 3.48
CA LEU A 105 -2.28 -4.77 2.95
C LEU A 105 -1.14 -4.95 3.95
N GLY A 106 -0.79 -3.88 4.67
CA GLY A 106 0.23 -3.90 5.69
C GLY A 106 -0.12 -4.79 6.88
N GLU A 107 -1.41 -4.97 7.17
CA GLU A 107 -1.87 -5.91 8.20
C GLU A 107 -1.61 -7.36 7.78
N ILE A 108 -1.88 -7.68 6.51
CA ILE A 108 -1.69 -9.04 5.96
C ILE A 108 -0.23 -9.49 6.10
N ILE A 109 0.74 -8.62 5.81
CA ILE A 109 2.18 -8.92 5.94
C ILE A 109 2.79 -8.46 7.27
N GLY A 110 2.02 -7.86 8.18
CA GLY A 110 2.52 -7.34 9.45
C GLY A 110 3.57 -6.22 9.32
N CYS A 111 3.50 -5.40 8.26
CA CYS A 111 4.42 -4.26 8.05
C CYS A 111 3.85 -2.91 8.48
N ASN A 112 2.63 -2.89 9.05
CA ASN A 112 2.04 -1.70 9.65
C ASN A 112 2.97 -1.10 10.73
N PRO A 113 2.98 0.23 10.89
CA PRO A 113 3.77 0.86 11.93
C PRO A 113 3.25 0.45 13.32
N ASP A 114 4.09 -0.19 14.13
CA ASP A 114 3.80 -0.46 15.54
C ASP A 114 3.87 0.86 16.33
N MET A 115 2.73 1.55 16.34
CA MET A 115 2.59 2.84 16.99
C MET A 115 2.85 2.74 18.49
N ARG A 116 2.51 1.62 19.14
CA ARG A 116 2.72 1.47 20.59
C ARG A 116 4.21 1.49 20.92
N SER A 117 5.02 0.71 20.20
CA SER A 117 6.46 0.70 20.38
C SER A 117 7.09 2.02 19.96
N LEU A 118 6.62 2.65 18.89
CA LEU A 118 7.09 3.97 18.47
C LEU A 118 6.83 5.04 19.54
N TRP A 119 5.64 5.10 20.13
CA TRP A 119 5.33 6.08 21.18
C TRP A 119 6.16 5.87 22.45
N MET A 120 6.48 4.62 22.79
CA MET A 120 7.28 4.28 23.97
C MET A 120 8.76 4.62 23.81
N TRP A 121 9.35 4.31 22.64
CA TRP A 121 10.80 4.40 22.44
C TRP A 121 11.26 5.57 21.57
N LYS A 122 10.40 6.05 20.66
CA LYS A 122 10.71 7.09 19.66
C LYS A 122 9.52 8.04 19.45
N PRO A 123 9.09 8.80 20.48
CA PRO A 123 7.85 9.58 20.44
C PRO A 123 7.81 10.65 19.34
N LEU A 124 8.96 11.24 18.97
CA LEU A 124 9.03 12.20 17.87
C LEU A 124 8.80 11.54 16.50
N THR A 125 9.36 10.35 16.29
CA THR A 125 9.10 9.56 15.07
C THR A 125 7.64 9.10 15.05
N ALA A 126 7.08 8.69 16.19
CA ALA A 126 5.66 8.36 16.32
C ALA A 126 4.75 9.54 15.94
N TRP A 127 5.05 10.73 16.46
CA TRP A 127 4.35 11.97 16.11
C TRP A 127 4.44 12.25 14.60
N LYS A 128 5.63 12.13 14.00
CA LYS A 128 5.84 12.34 12.56
C LYS A 128 5.10 11.32 11.70
N VAL A 129 5.03 10.06 12.11
CA VAL A 129 4.30 9.00 11.39
C VAL A 129 2.79 9.21 11.48
N TYR A 130 2.28 9.63 12.65
CA TYR A 130 0.84 9.79 12.87
C TYR A 130 0.28 11.09 12.29
N PHE A 131 0.96 12.23 12.52
CA PHE A 131 0.49 13.55 12.09
C PHE A 131 1.13 14.06 10.80
N GLY A 132 2.18 13.40 10.32
CA GLY A 132 2.85 13.76 9.07
C GLY A 132 2.20 13.15 7.83
N PRO A 133 2.81 13.37 6.65
CA PRO A 133 2.33 12.76 5.42
C PRO A 133 2.49 11.24 5.48
N CYS A 134 1.45 10.50 5.06
CA CYS A 134 1.50 9.06 4.92
C CYS A 134 2.39 8.69 3.71
N VAL A 135 3.69 8.60 3.94
CA VAL A 135 4.68 8.22 2.93
C VAL A 135 4.92 6.71 2.93
N PRO A 136 5.23 6.09 1.78
CA PRO A 136 5.38 4.64 1.68
C PRO A 136 6.49 4.07 2.56
N TYR A 137 7.48 4.89 2.95
CA TYR A 137 8.56 4.51 3.85
C TYR A 137 8.06 4.02 5.22
N VAL A 138 6.88 4.47 5.66
CA VAL A 138 6.25 4.04 6.92
C VAL A 138 6.05 2.51 6.95
N PHE A 139 5.67 1.93 5.82
CA PHE A 139 5.43 0.48 5.66
C PHE A 139 6.72 -0.35 5.49
N ARG A 140 7.88 0.28 5.70
CA ARG A 140 9.21 -0.35 5.75
C ARG A 140 9.87 -0.21 7.12
N LEU A 141 9.17 0.38 8.11
CA LEU A 141 9.64 0.45 9.49
C LEU A 141 9.61 -0.92 10.19
N ASN A 142 8.56 -1.72 9.92
CA ASN A 142 8.32 -3.02 10.52
C ASN A 142 8.02 -4.09 9.48
N GLY A 143 7.88 -5.33 9.95
CA GLY A 143 7.49 -6.47 9.15
C GLY A 143 8.62 -7.02 8.26
N PRO A 144 8.27 -7.89 7.30
CA PRO A 144 9.23 -8.47 6.39
C PRO A 144 9.80 -7.42 5.44
N ASN A 145 11.08 -7.57 5.11
CA ASN A 145 11.82 -6.67 4.24
C ASN A 145 11.86 -5.21 4.77
N LYS A 146 12.03 -5.04 6.09
CA LYS A 146 12.27 -3.73 6.71
C LYS A 146 13.48 -3.03 6.09
N TRP A 147 13.44 -1.71 6.02
CA TRP A 147 14.55 -0.91 5.47
C TRP A 147 15.15 -0.03 6.55
N GLU A 148 16.44 -0.20 6.83
CA GLU A 148 17.16 0.55 7.87
C GLU A 148 17.12 2.07 7.64
N GLY A 149 17.09 2.50 6.37
CA GLY A 149 16.98 3.91 6.00
C GLY A 149 15.57 4.49 6.06
N ALA A 150 14.54 3.71 6.40
CA ALA A 150 13.15 4.15 6.34
C ALA A 150 12.87 5.32 7.29
N GLU A 151 13.37 5.26 8.53
CA GLU A 151 13.17 6.34 9.50
C GLU A 151 13.83 7.65 9.05
N ALA A 152 15.09 7.60 8.62
CA ALA A 152 15.79 8.76 8.07
C ALA A 152 15.05 9.31 6.84
N ALA A 153 14.55 8.43 5.97
CA ALA A 153 13.81 8.83 4.78
C ALA A 153 12.51 9.56 5.12
N ILE A 154 11.79 9.18 6.20
CA ILE A 154 10.58 9.86 6.71
C ILE A 154 10.91 11.26 7.21
N TRP A 155 11.98 11.40 7.99
CA TRP A 155 12.42 12.70 8.50
C TRP A 155 12.85 13.65 7.38
N ASP A 156 13.55 13.14 6.38
CA ASP A 156 14.07 13.92 5.26
C ASP A 156 13.03 14.28 4.19
N VAL A 157 11.75 13.86 4.33
CA VAL A 157 10.70 14.11 3.31
C VAL A 157 10.54 15.61 3.01
N ASP A 158 10.46 16.44 4.05
CA ASP A 158 10.25 17.88 3.90
C ASP A 158 11.45 18.52 3.21
N TYR A 159 12.66 18.17 3.67
CA TYR A 159 13.90 18.63 3.07
C TYR A 159 14.00 18.27 1.58
N ARG A 160 13.70 17.02 1.19
CA ARG A 160 13.77 16.59 -0.22
C ARG A 160 12.71 17.28 -1.08
N SER A 161 11.51 17.49 -0.55
CA SER A 161 10.43 18.19 -1.24
C SER A 161 10.77 19.67 -1.46
N GLU A 162 11.29 20.35 -0.44
CA GLU A 162 11.65 21.77 -0.50
C GLU A 162 12.91 22.03 -1.33
N ARG A 163 13.89 21.11 -1.29
CA ARG A 163 15.16 21.29 -2.01
C ARG A 163 14.96 21.47 -3.52
N ALA A 164 13.99 20.76 -4.10
CA ALA A 164 13.69 20.86 -5.53
C ALA A 164 13.11 22.24 -5.92
N THR A 165 12.44 22.91 -5.00
CA THR A 165 11.76 24.19 -5.24
C THR A 165 12.52 25.40 -4.71
N ASN A 166 13.46 25.20 -3.77
CA ASN A 166 14.21 26.28 -3.13
C ASN A 166 15.71 26.25 -3.50
N SER A 167 16.06 26.97 -4.56
CA SER A 167 17.43 27.10 -5.07
C SER A 167 18.41 27.79 -4.10
N LYS A 168 17.92 28.52 -3.07
CA LYS A 168 18.79 29.14 -2.05
C LYS A 168 19.36 28.11 -1.07
N ILE A 169 18.61 27.05 -0.78
CA ILE A 169 19.07 25.94 0.09
C ILE A 169 20.21 25.18 -0.61
N ALA A 170 20.09 24.93 -1.92
CA ALA A 170 21.14 24.31 -2.72
C ALA A 170 22.45 25.11 -2.73
N ARG A 171 22.37 26.45 -2.77
CA ARG A 171 23.55 27.35 -2.74
C ARG A 171 24.28 27.31 -1.39
N LYS A 172 23.56 27.36 -0.26
CA LYS A 172 24.18 27.30 1.07
C LYS A 172 24.96 26.00 1.32
N SER A 173 24.45 24.87 0.83
CA SER A 173 25.16 23.57 0.92
C SER A 173 26.47 23.55 0.14
N LEU A 174 26.53 24.22 -1.02
CA LEU A 174 27.74 24.33 -1.85
C LEU A 174 28.78 25.30 -1.26
N GLU A 175 28.33 26.40 -0.65
CA GLU A 175 29.21 27.37 0.00
C GLU A 175 29.85 26.81 1.28
N GLY A 176 29.13 25.96 2.04
CA GLY A 176 29.67 25.26 3.21
C GLY A 176 30.78 24.26 2.86
N LYS A 177 30.70 23.60 1.70
CA LYS A 177 31.73 22.67 1.21
C LYS A 177 32.99 23.36 0.64
N LYS A 178 32.92 24.64 0.27
CA LYS A 178 34.08 25.41 -0.20
C LYS A 178 34.89 26.05 0.93
N ARG A 179 34.42 25.95 2.17
CA ARG A 179 35.04 26.55 3.38
C ARG A 179 35.72 25.52 4.29
N GLN A 180 35.81 24.26 3.86
CA GLN A 180 36.69 23.22 4.42
C GLN A 180 37.77 22.92 3.39
#